data_AF-A0A921Q163-F1
#
_entry.id   AF-A0A921Q163-F1
#
_cell.length_a   1.000
_cell.length_b   1.000
_cell.length_c   1.000
_cell.angle_alpha   90.00
_cell.angle_beta   90.00
_cell.angle_gamma   90.00
#
_symmetry.space_group_name_H-M   'P 1'
#
loop_
_entity.id
_entity.type
_entity.pdbx_description
1 polymer ?
#
loop_
_entity_poly.entity_id
_entity_poly.type
_entity_poly.pdbx_seq_one_letter_code
_entity_poly.pdbx_strand_id
1 'polypeptide(L)' 'MPSTMFWGIWTARNDVIFRNRSHSLQAVKNTFRQELVWARLRAKNSFSAQLQLWLDNFV' A
#
# COMPACT_ATOMS: atom_id res chain seq x y z
N MET A 1 -3.62 -2.39 14.16
CA MET A 1 -2.78 -1.38 13.48
C MET A 1 -3.66 -0.57 12.54
N PRO A 2 -3.45 0.74 12.40
CA PRO A 2 -4.31 1.59 11.58
C PRO A 2 -4.34 1.04 10.16
N SER A 3 -5.55 0.92 9.61
CA SER A 3 -5.82 0.30 8.32
C SER A 3 -4.89 0.88 7.25
N THR A 4 -4.27 0.00 6.49
CA THR A 4 -3.17 0.21 5.55
C THR A 4 -3.30 1.46 4.65
N MET A 5 -4.53 1.87 4.32
CA MET A 5 -4.82 3.11 3.57
C MET A 5 -4.57 4.41 4.35
N PHE A 6 -4.83 4.44 5.66
CA PHE A 6 -4.59 5.62 6.49
C PHE A 6 -3.10 5.96 6.57
N TRP A 7 -2.25 4.94 6.62
CA TRP A 7 -0.80 5.13 6.62
C TRP A 7 -0.31 5.70 5.30
N GLY A 8 -0.81 5.18 4.16
CA GLY A 8 -0.47 5.72 2.84
C GLY A 8 -0.85 7.20 2.67
N ILE A 9 -2.03 7.61 3.16
CA ILE A 9 -2.48 9.01 3.13
C ILE A 9 -1.59 9.88 4.04
N TRP A 10 -1.26 9.40 5.24
CA TRP A 10 -0.39 10.09 6.17
C TRP A 10 1.02 10.30 5.59
N THR A 11 1.61 9.26 4.99
CA THR A 11 2.92 9.34 4.35
C THR A 11 2.91 10.30 3.16
N ALA A 12 1.86 10.25 2.32
CA ALA A 12 1.74 11.17 1.19
C ALA A 12 1.63 12.64 1.63
N ARG A 13 0.91 12.93 2.71
CA ARG A 13 0.85 14.28 3.32
C ARG A 13 2.20 14.71 3.89
N ASN A 14 2.90 13.82 4.58
CA ASN A 14 4.20 14.13 5.15
C ASN A 14 5.28 14.35 4.08
N ASP A 15 5.24 13.63 2.97
CA ASP A 15 6.19 13.84 1.86
C ASP A 15 6.02 15.23 1.22
N VAL A 16 4.81 15.79 1.21
CA VAL A 16 4.58 17.18 0.76
C VAL A 16 5.21 18.17 1.74
N ILE A 17 4.99 17.98 3.04
CA ILE A 17 5.44 18.92 4.09
C ILE A 17 6.96 18.87 4.31
N PHE A 18 7.54 17.67 4.39
CA PHE A 18 8.93 17.48 4.80
C PHE A 18 9.89 17.26 3.64
N ARG A 19 9.40 16.83 2.47
CA ARG A 19 10.24 16.53 1.30
C ARG A 19 9.93 17.39 0.08
N ASN A 20 8.96 18.31 0.20
CA ASN A 20 8.48 19.18 -0.87
C ASN A 20 8.13 18.42 -2.16
N ARG A 21 7.71 17.15 -2.02
CA ARG A 21 7.31 16.31 -3.16
C ARG A 21 5.84 16.56 -3.45
N SER A 22 5.52 17.05 -4.64
CA SER A 22 4.13 17.15 -5.08
C SER A 22 3.45 15.78 -5.10
N HIS A 23 2.15 15.77 -4.85
CA HIS A 23 1.32 14.57 -4.94
C HIS A 23 1.52 13.92 -6.31
N SER A 24 2.07 12.71 -6.32
CA SER A 24 2.19 11.92 -7.54
C SER A 24 1.39 10.62 -7.40
N LEU A 25 0.58 10.34 -8.42
CA LEU A 25 -0.13 9.08 -8.57
C LEU A 25 0.84 7.89 -8.51
N GLN A 26 2.06 8.07 -9.03
CA GLN A 26 3.10 7.06 -8.99
C GLN A 26 3.59 6.78 -7.56
N ALA A 27 3.83 7.81 -6.74
CA ALA A 27 4.25 7.62 -5.34
C ALA A 27 3.14 6.93 -4.52
N VAL A 28 1.88 7.33 -4.71
CA VAL A 28 0.74 6.69 -4.04
C VAL A 28 0.61 5.22 -4.46
N LYS A 29 0.75 4.90 -5.75
CA LYS A 29 0.78 3.51 -6.24
C LYS A 29 1.92 2.70 -5.62
N ASN A 30 3.10 3.29 -5.47
CA ASN A 30 4.25 2.61 -4.86
C ASN A 30 4.04 2.35 -3.36
N THR A 31 3.55 3.34 -2.61
CA THR A 31 3.19 3.15 -1.21
C THR A 31 2.10 2.08 -1.07
N PHE A 32 1.07 2.13 -1.90
CA PHE A 32 0.02 1.12 -1.92
C PHE A 32 0.54 -0.30 -2.20
N ARG A 33 1.47 -0.46 -3.14
CA ARG A 33 2.12 -1.76 -3.42
C ARG A 33 2.92 -2.27 -2.22
N GLN A 34 3.73 -1.42 -1.59
CA GLN A 34 4.49 -1.81 -0.39
C GLN A 34 3.56 -2.26 0.73
N GLU A 35 2.52 -1.48 0.98
CA GLU A 35 1.48 -1.78 1.94
C GLU A 35 0.73 -3.09 1.64
N LEU A 36 0.45 -3.39 0.37
CA LEU A 36 -0.11 -4.67 -0.07
C LEU A 36 0.82 -5.86 0.20
N VAL A 37 2.13 -5.69 0.02
CA VAL A 37 3.12 -6.74 0.36
C VAL A 37 3.08 -7.03 1.85
N TRP A 38 3.03 -6.00 2.70
CA TRP A 38 2.89 -6.18 4.15
C TRP A 38 1.56 -6.83 4.54
N ALA A 39 0.46 -6.43 3.88
CA ALA A 39 -0.85 -7.03 4.08
C ALA A 39 -0.85 -8.52 3.70
N ARG A 40 -0.19 -8.88 2.59
CA ARG A 40 -0.01 -10.27 2.16
C ARG A 40 0.79 -11.09 3.17
N LEU A 41 1.90 -10.57 3.69
CA LEU A 41 2.72 -11.26 4.69
C LEU A 41 1.97 -11.53 6.01
N ARG A 42 1.00 -10.68 6.33
CA ARG A 42 0.15 -10.82 7.53
C ARG A 42 -1.17 -11.54 7.24
N ALA A 43 -1.48 -11.81 5.98
CA ALA A 43 -2.69 -12.50 5.62
C ALA A 43 -2.63 -13.93 6.18
N LYS A 44 -3.72 -14.35 6.82
CA LYS A 44 -3.85 -15.73 7.30
C LYS A 44 -3.69 -16.67 6.09
N ASN A 45 -2.97 -17.77 6.25
CA ASN A 45 -2.69 -18.71 5.15
C ASN A 45 -3.95 -19.15 4.38
N SER A 46 -5.11 -19.20 5.05
CA SER A 46 -6.41 -19.48 4.43
C SER A 46 -6.81 -18.49 3.32
N PHE A 47 -6.35 -17.24 3.39
CA PHE A 47 -6.63 -16.20 2.39
C PHE A 47 -5.48 -15.99 1.40
N SER A 48 -4.32 -16.63 1.62
CA SER A 48 -3.13 -16.50 0.78
C SER A 48 -3.43 -16.77 -0.70
N ALA A 49 -4.16 -17.84 -1.01
CA ALA A 49 -4.50 -18.22 -2.39
C ALA A 49 -5.40 -17.20 -3.07
N GLN A 50 -6.45 -16.71 -2.39
CA GLN A 50 -7.34 -15.67 -2.93
C GLN A 50 -6.62 -14.33 -3.12
N LEU A 51 -5.73 -13.97 -2.20
CA LEU A 51 -4.97 -12.73 -2.25
C LEU A 51 -3.92 -12.79 -3.38
N GLN A 52 -3.30 -13.96 -3.59
CA GLN A 52 -2.42 -14.21 -4.74
C GLN A 52 -3.18 -14.09 -6.07
N LEU A 53 -4.34 -14.75 -6.21
CA LEU A 53 -5.19 -14.66 -7.39
C LEU A 53 -5.63 -13.23 -7.70
N TRP A 54 -5.98 -12.45 -6.67
CA TRP A 54 -6.34 -11.05 -6.85
C TRP A 54 -5.14 -10.21 -7.31
N LEU A 55 -3.95 -10.46 -6.73
CA LEU A 55 -2.71 -9.78 -7.14
C LEU A 55 -2.33 -10.09 -8.59
N ASP A 56 -2.43 -11.35 -9.02
CA ASP A 56 -2.11 -11.77 -10.40
C ASP A 56 -3.04 -11.12 -11.45
N ASN A 57 -4.25 -10.69 -11.04
CA ASN A 57 -5.18 -9.96 -11.91
C ASN A 57 -5.09 -8.43 -11.76
N PHE A 58 -4.36 -7.92 -10.78
CA PHE A 58 -4.24 -6.48 -10.49
C PHE A 58 -2.96 -5.86 -11.07
N VAL A 59 -1.93 -6.67 -11.33
CA VAL A 59 -0.67 -6.27 -12.00
C VAL A 59 -0.85 -6.28 -13.51
#